data_AF-A0A3A9A056-F1
#
_entry.id   AF-A0A3A9A056-F1
#
_cell.length_a   1.000
_cell.length_b   1.000
_cell.length_c   1.000
_cell.angle_alpha   90.00
_cell.angle_beta   90.00
_cell.angle_gamma   90.00
#
_symmetry.space_group_name_H-M   'P 1'
#
loop_
_entity.id
_entity.type
_entity.pdbx_description
1 polymer ?
#
loop_
_entity_poly.entity_id
_entity_poly.type
_entity_poly.pdbx_seq_one_letter_code
_entity_poly.pdbx_strand_id
1 'polypeptide(L)'
;MQIRKIKNEIAEMLNEKHGIMLYAVLKTEEGKIVKFLNIADEDDDKDNTSKDLLKGFTDIIKNKFAVYNEDDEIIKLSSADERKNALYYYDLDELPMEMERLKDISETLDVGEIFNFKQDSLSQIAALIIVIGNENRNLIMYKQQYPVSLLNRDRYMLTPILHENRLKRFDQDILRVDFNYQFFLWNDVVYISDIEKMEKICSFHDIVINEARTSIQKIEEINILDNIEVLNDELDNITFARKLTRIYKDSKVLGKVSNQAIIEFSLRHHYFKNNPLKLTESKDKFILDTKKSKETFIKLMNDDLLTSQLTNSDYESLAKNNL
;
A
#
# COMPACT_ATOMS: atom_id res chain seq x y z
N MET A 1 -5.78 -6.86 -14.24
CA MET A 1 -4.71 -7.90 -14.16
C MET A 1 -5.12 -8.89 -13.08
N GLN A 2 -5.16 -10.18 -13.37
CA GLN A 2 -5.64 -11.18 -12.40
C GLN A 2 -4.55 -11.59 -11.40
N ILE A 3 -4.94 -11.92 -10.17
CA ILE A 3 -4.04 -12.42 -9.12
C ILE A 3 -3.31 -13.69 -9.58
N ARG A 4 -4.01 -14.60 -10.28
CA ARG A 4 -3.43 -15.82 -10.86
C ARG A 4 -2.16 -15.56 -11.66
N LYS A 5 -2.15 -14.49 -12.46
CA LYS A 5 -1.02 -14.17 -13.34
C LYS A 5 0.25 -13.92 -12.52
N ILE A 6 0.18 -13.02 -11.54
CA ILE A 6 1.31 -12.68 -10.67
C ILE A 6 1.74 -13.86 -9.83
N LYS A 7 0.76 -14.58 -9.26
CA LYS A 7 1.03 -15.78 -8.46
C LYS A 7 1.85 -16.80 -9.26
N ASN A 8 1.48 -17.05 -10.51
CA ASN A 8 2.18 -17.99 -11.38
C ASN A 8 3.58 -17.48 -11.77
N GLU A 9 3.73 -16.21 -12.12
CA GLU A 9 5.02 -15.62 -12.47
C GLU A 9 6.02 -15.66 -11.31
N ILE A 10 5.57 -15.33 -10.10
CA ILE A 10 6.39 -15.40 -8.89
C ILE A 10 6.70 -16.87 -8.55
N ALA A 11 5.72 -17.77 -8.65
CA ALA A 11 5.93 -19.19 -8.38
C ALA A 11 6.93 -19.84 -9.36
N GLU A 12 6.91 -19.44 -10.64
CA GLU A 12 7.88 -19.86 -11.65
C GLU A 12 9.29 -19.41 -11.26
N MET A 13 9.49 -18.12 -10.93
CA MET A 13 10.78 -17.59 -10.49
C MET A 13 11.31 -18.33 -9.25
N LEU A 14 10.43 -18.59 -8.27
CA LEU A 14 10.79 -19.31 -7.04
C LEU A 14 11.09 -20.80 -7.26
N ASN A 15 10.77 -21.38 -8.42
CA ASN A 15 11.15 -22.75 -8.77
C ASN A 15 12.50 -22.82 -9.51
N GLU A 16 12.97 -21.70 -10.06
CA GLU A 16 14.31 -21.57 -10.63
C GLU A 16 15.37 -21.49 -9.54
N LYS A 17 16.66 -21.53 -9.90
CA LYS A 17 17.73 -21.23 -8.96
C LYS A 17 17.66 -19.75 -8.58
N HIS A 18 17.43 -19.47 -7.31
CA HIS A 18 17.30 -18.12 -6.77
C HIS A 18 18.07 -17.99 -5.45
N GLY A 19 18.44 -16.75 -5.12
CA GLY A 19 19.14 -16.39 -3.90
C GLY A 19 18.35 -15.37 -3.07
N ILE A 20 18.94 -14.97 -1.95
CA ILE A 20 18.42 -13.90 -1.10
C ILE A 20 19.52 -12.87 -0.82
N MET A 21 19.16 -11.59 -0.90
CA MET A 21 19.97 -10.49 -0.39
C MET A 21 19.15 -9.70 0.64
N LEU A 22 19.83 -9.18 1.65
CA LEU A 22 19.21 -8.42 2.72
C LEU A 22 19.86 -7.05 2.84
N TYR A 23 19.04 -6.02 2.93
CA TYR A 23 19.48 -4.64 3.13
C TYR A 23 18.81 -4.06 4.37
N ALA A 24 19.56 -3.33 5.19
CA ALA A 24 19.05 -2.56 6.31
C ALA A 24 18.81 -1.11 5.89
N VAL A 25 17.62 -0.60 6.20
CA VAL A 25 17.33 0.85 6.17
C VAL A 25 17.64 1.40 7.55
N LEU A 26 18.71 2.17 7.67
CA LEU A 26 19.17 2.76 8.93
C LEU A 26 18.65 4.18 9.08
N LYS A 27 18.11 4.51 10.25
CA LYS A 27 17.77 5.87 10.63
C LYS A 27 19.00 6.55 11.25
N THR A 28 19.51 7.58 10.57
CA THR A 28 20.61 8.44 11.01
C THR A 28 20.11 9.85 11.29
N GLU A 29 20.97 10.72 11.82
CA GLU A 29 20.65 12.14 12.05
C GLU A 29 20.40 12.90 10.74
N GLU A 30 21.09 12.50 9.66
CA GLU A 30 21.02 13.13 8.34
C GLU A 30 19.92 12.53 7.44
N GLY A 31 19.26 11.45 7.86
CA GLY A 31 18.18 10.83 7.10
C GLY A 31 18.09 9.32 7.25
N LYS A 32 17.70 8.64 6.17
CA LYS A 32 17.61 7.18 6.11
C LYS A 32 18.56 6.66 5.02
N ILE A 33 19.54 5.87 5.41
CA ILE A 33 20.53 5.25 4.51
C ILE A 33 20.26 3.75 4.34
N VAL A 34 20.67 3.17 3.22
CA VAL A 34 20.54 1.74 2.96
C VAL A 34 21.91 1.10 2.99
N LYS A 35 22.07 0.01 3.77
CA LYS A 35 23.30 -0.78 3.81
C LYS A 35 23.02 -2.26 3.59
N PHE A 36 23.90 -2.95 2.89
CA PHE A 36 23.83 -4.40 2.71
C PHE A 36 24.12 -5.12 4.03
N LEU A 37 23.26 -6.07 4.41
CA LEU A 37 23.45 -6.94 5.57
C LEU A 37 24.00 -8.29 5.09
N ASN A 38 25.25 -8.59 5.46
CA ASN A 38 25.80 -9.92 5.20
C ASN A 38 25.09 -10.98 6.07
N ILE A 39 24.46 -11.95 5.40
CA ILE A 39 23.70 -13.06 6.01
C ILE A 39 24.23 -14.44 5.55
N ALA A 40 25.40 -14.47 4.93
CA ALA A 40 26.05 -15.69 4.50
C ALA A 40 27.48 -15.73 5.07
N ASP A 41 27.87 -16.89 5.56
CA ASP A 41 29.27 -17.19 5.86
C ASP A 41 29.85 -18.01 4.71
N GLU A 42 30.73 -17.40 3.90
CA GLU A 42 31.40 -18.09 2.79
C GLU A 42 32.48 -19.07 3.28
N ASP A 43 32.92 -18.95 4.53
CA ASP A 43 33.97 -19.77 5.14
C ASP A 43 33.41 -20.96 5.95
N ASP A 44 32.08 -21.01 6.20
CA ASP A 44 31.41 -22.10 6.90
C ASP A 44 30.35 -22.79 6.03
N ASP A 45 30.71 -23.94 5.44
CA ASP A 45 29.81 -24.80 4.66
C ASP A 45 28.54 -25.25 5.42
N LYS A 46 28.54 -25.15 6.76
CA LYS A 46 27.39 -25.49 7.60
C LYS A 46 26.46 -24.30 7.83
N ASP A 47 26.87 -23.08 7.49
CA ASP A 47 25.98 -21.92 7.60
C ASP A 47 24.77 -22.11 6.69
N ASN A 48 23.61 -21.99 7.31
CA ASN A 48 22.32 -22.10 6.65
C ASN A 48 21.48 -20.84 6.85
N THR A 49 22.06 -19.75 7.37
CA THR A 49 21.35 -18.51 7.68
C THR A 49 20.63 -17.96 6.44
N SER A 50 21.34 -17.79 5.33
CA SER A 50 20.77 -17.33 4.06
C SER A 50 19.71 -18.30 3.51
N LYS A 51 19.95 -19.61 3.59
CA LYS A 51 19.02 -20.65 3.11
C LYS A 51 17.72 -20.68 3.92
N ASP A 52 17.81 -20.59 5.24
CA ASP A 52 16.66 -20.59 6.15
C ASP A 52 15.83 -19.32 6.02
N LEU A 53 16.49 -18.16 5.89
CA LEU A 53 15.82 -16.88 5.60
C LEU A 53 15.10 -16.94 4.25
N LEU A 54 15.78 -17.43 3.21
CA LEU A 54 15.20 -17.58 1.88
C LEU A 54 13.95 -18.45 1.92
N LYS A 55 14.02 -19.61 2.59
CA LYS A 55 12.89 -20.51 2.75
C LYS A 55 11.72 -19.83 3.46
N GLY A 56 11.97 -19.15 4.58
CA GLY A 56 10.91 -18.51 5.35
C GLY A 56 10.19 -17.38 4.60
N PHE A 57 10.94 -16.54 3.86
CA PHE A 57 10.32 -15.51 3.02
C PHE A 57 9.66 -16.08 1.75
N THR A 58 10.12 -17.21 1.25
CA THR A 58 9.45 -17.96 0.16
C THR A 58 8.14 -18.59 0.62
N ASP A 59 8.10 -19.10 1.85
CA ASP A 59 6.89 -19.73 2.40
C ASP A 59 5.82 -18.67 2.72
N ILE A 60 6.20 -17.52 3.28
CA ILE A 60 5.22 -16.46 3.62
C ILE A 60 4.58 -15.82 2.38
N ILE A 61 5.33 -15.60 1.28
CA ILE A 61 4.76 -15.06 0.03
C ILE A 61 3.75 -16.06 -0.55
N LYS A 62 4.09 -17.35 -0.59
CA LYS A 62 3.18 -18.42 -1.03
C LYS A 62 1.92 -18.48 -0.16
N ASN A 63 2.08 -18.41 1.15
CA ASN A 63 0.96 -18.43 2.10
C ASN A 63 0.05 -17.20 1.94
N LYS A 64 0.60 -16.00 1.73
CA LYS A 64 -0.20 -14.80 1.47
C LYS A 64 -0.99 -14.93 0.17
N PHE A 65 -0.37 -15.45 -0.90
CA PHE A 65 -1.08 -15.69 -2.16
C PHE A 65 -2.14 -16.79 -2.09
N ALA A 66 -2.05 -17.72 -1.13
CA ALA A 66 -3.05 -18.77 -0.94
C ALA A 66 -4.38 -18.26 -0.35
N VAL A 67 -4.40 -17.06 0.26
CA VAL A 67 -5.62 -16.47 0.84
C VAL A 67 -6.47 -15.76 -0.22
N TYR A 68 -5.86 -15.34 -1.32
CA TYR A 68 -6.57 -14.67 -2.41
C TYR A 68 -7.28 -15.66 -3.32
N ASN A 69 -8.44 -15.26 -3.85
CA ASN A 69 -9.05 -15.94 -4.98
C ASN A 69 -8.25 -15.60 -6.25
N GLU A 70 -7.87 -16.62 -7.01
CA GLU A 70 -6.96 -16.47 -8.15
C GLU A 70 -7.59 -15.70 -9.32
N ASP A 71 -8.92 -15.79 -9.45
CA ASP A 71 -9.67 -15.12 -10.51
C ASP A 71 -9.98 -13.65 -10.19
N ASP A 72 -9.71 -13.20 -8.95
CA ASP A 72 -9.91 -11.80 -8.57
C ASP A 72 -8.92 -10.89 -9.32
N GLU A 73 -9.39 -9.68 -9.63
CA GLU A 73 -8.55 -8.64 -10.21
C GLU A 73 -7.73 -7.94 -9.15
N ILE A 74 -6.49 -7.59 -9.52
CA ILE A 74 -5.64 -6.70 -8.76
C ILE A 74 -6.11 -5.27 -9.00
N ILE A 75 -6.38 -4.57 -7.90
CA ILE A 75 -7.06 -3.27 -7.91
C ILE A 75 -6.01 -2.15 -7.90
N LYS A 76 -6.29 -1.04 -8.58
CA LYS A 76 -5.50 0.19 -8.47
C LYS A 76 -5.59 0.75 -7.06
N LEU A 77 -4.49 1.23 -6.48
CA LEU A 77 -4.53 1.90 -5.19
C LEU A 77 -5.43 3.15 -5.22
N SER A 78 -5.40 3.91 -6.30
CA SER A 78 -6.27 5.08 -6.52
C SER A 78 -7.76 4.76 -6.54
N SER A 79 -8.10 3.50 -6.85
CA SER A 79 -9.47 2.98 -6.95
C SER A 79 -9.84 2.12 -5.75
N ALA A 80 -9.03 2.13 -4.69
CA ALA A 80 -9.24 1.31 -3.51
C ALA A 80 -10.62 1.56 -2.89
N ASP A 81 -11.34 0.48 -2.66
CA ASP A 81 -12.65 0.46 -2.04
C ASP A 81 -12.59 -0.21 -0.65
N GLU A 82 -13.75 -0.46 -0.05
CA GLU A 82 -13.83 -1.00 1.31
C GLU A 82 -13.70 -2.54 1.38
N ARG A 83 -13.22 -3.20 0.30
CA ARG A 83 -13.03 -4.66 0.30
C ARG A 83 -11.93 -5.09 1.25
N LYS A 84 -12.20 -6.20 1.95
CA LYS A 84 -11.20 -6.91 2.75
C LYS A 84 -10.51 -7.96 1.88
N ASN A 85 -9.20 -8.16 2.10
CA ASN A 85 -8.38 -9.17 1.43
C ASN A 85 -8.27 -9.00 -0.10
N ALA A 86 -8.09 -7.77 -0.58
CA ALA A 86 -7.70 -7.52 -1.97
C ALA A 86 -6.18 -7.32 -2.10
N LEU A 87 -5.66 -7.52 -3.31
CA LEU A 87 -4.30 -7.13 -3.67
C LEU A 87 -4.38 -5.86 -4.51
N TYR A 88 -3.62 -4.85 -4.10
CA TYR A 88 -3.56 -3.57 -4.79
C TYR A 88 -2.22 -3.40 -5.50
N TYR A 89 -2.18 -2.60 -6.56
CA TYR A 89 -0.94 -2.09 -7.13
C TYR A 89 -0.90 -0.57 -7.07
N TYR A 90 0.29 -0.05 -6.88
CA TYR A 90 0.54 1.39 -6.78
C TYR A 90 0.43 2.07 -8.15
N ASP A 91 -0.40 3.12 -8.25
CA ASP A 91 -0.67 3.83 -9.51
C ASP A 91 -0.78 5.36 -9.37
N LEU A 92 -0.31 5.94 -8.25
CA LEU A 92 -0.27 7.39 -8.07
C LEU A 92 1.03 7.98 -8.61
N ASP A 93 1.01 9.29 -8.86
CA ASP A 93 2.12 9.96 -9.55
C ASP A 93 3.32 10.22 -8.60
N GLU A 94 3.04 10.52 -7.33
CA GLU A 94 4.05 10.78 -6.29
C GLU A 94 4.44 9.47 -5.56
N LEU A 95 5.66 8.98 -5.74
CA LEU A 95 6.11 7.73 -5.12
C LEU A 95 6.68 7.99 -3.71
N PRO A 96 6.23 7.28 -2.65
CA PRO A 96 6.83 7.44 -1.33
C PRO A 96 8.29 6.96 -1.29
N MET A 97 9.08 7.59 -0.43
CA MET A 97 10.51 7.29 -0.25
C MET A 97 10.81 5.82 0.05
N GLU A 98 9.94 5.12 0.77
CA GLU A 98 10.08 3.69 1.04
C GLU A 98 9.94 2.83 -0.23
N MET A 99 9.09 3.26 -1.17
CA MET A 99 8.89 2.59 -2.46
C MET A 99 9.95 3.01 -3.48
N GLU A 100 10.42 4.25 -3.45
CA GLU A 100 11.58 4.71 -4.23
C GLU A 100 12.79 3.82 -3.93
N ARG A 101 13.09 3.56 -2.65
CA ARG A 101 14.18 2.66 -2.24
C ARG A 101 14.06 1.25 -2.81
N LEU A 102 12.85 0.71 -2.93
CA LEU A 102 12.66 -0.61 -3.54
C LEU A 102 13.07 -0.58 -5.01
N LYS A 103 12.72 0.49 -5.74
CA LYS A 103 13.09 0.67 -7.14
C LYS A 103 14.60 0.89 -7.30
N ASP A 104 15.20 1.75 -6.48
CA ASP A 104 16.65 2.01 -6.53
C ASP A 104 17.47 0.71 -6.34
N ILE A 105 17.04 -0.14 -5.41
CA ILE A 105 17.67 -1.46 -5.19
C ILE A 105 17.42 -2.40 -6.36
N SER A 106 16.23 -2.36 -6.98
CA SER A 106 15.90 -3.15 -8.16
C SER A 106 16.77 -2.80 -9.37
N GLU A 107 17.16 -1.54 -9.51
CA GLU A 107 18.01 -1.07 -10.60
C GLU A 107 19.50 -1.36 -10.34
N THR A 108 19.93 -1.28 -9.09
CA THR A 108 21.35 -1.43 -8.72
C THR A 108 21.75 -2.89 -8.53
N LEU A 109 20.97 -3.65 -7.76
CA LEU A 109 21.21 -5.07 -7.40
C LEU A 109 22.68 -5.40 -7.06
N ASP A 110 23.35 -4.49 -6.36
CA ASP A 110 24.76 -4.61 -5.98
C ASP A 110 24.94 -4.54 -4.47
N VAL A 111 26.05 -5.13 -4.00
CA VAL A 111 26.55 -5.00 -2.65
C VAL A 111 27.13 -3.60 -2.50
N GLY A 112 26.25 -2.62 -2.21
CA GLY A 112 26.63 -1.24 -1.94
C GLY A 112 27.41 -1.10 -0.61
N GLU A 113 27.09 -0.07 0.18
CA GLU A 113 27.73 0.09 1.49
C GLU A 113 27.33 -1.07 2.43
N ILE A 114 28.31 -1.74 3.04
CA ILE A 114 28.08 -2.89 3.92
C ILE A 114 27.81 -2.42 5.36
N PHE A 115 26.81 -3.01 6.00
CA PHE A 115 26.51 -2.80 7.42
C PHE A 115 27.69 -3.27 8.28
N ASN A 116 28.24 -2.35 9.08
CA ASN A 116 29.40 -2.62 9.92
C ASN A 116 28.98 -2.80 11.38
N PHE A 117 28.93 -4.04 11.87
CA PHE A 117 28.54 -4.36 13.25
C PHE A 117 29.41 -3.72 14.36
N LYS A 118 30.54 -3.08 14.02
CA LYS A 118 31.36 -2.29 14.97
C LYS A 118 30.99 -0.81 15.00
N GLN A 119 30.42 -0.28 13.93
CA GLN A 119 30.12 1.15 13.76
C GLN A 119 28.62 1.42 13.74
N ASP A 120 27.88 0.60 13.01
CA ASP A 120 26.44 0.68 12.88
C ASP A 120 25.75 -0.08 14.01
N SER A 121 24.64 0.48 14.51
CA SER A 121 23.85 -0.14 15.56
C SER A 121 22.62 -0.83 14.99
N LEU A 122 22.33 -2.05 15.45
CA LEU A 122 21.07 -2.73 15.13
C LEU A 122 19.83 -1.92 15.56
N SER A 123 19.98 -1.02 16.54
CA SER A 123 18.92 -0.10 16.99
C SER A 123 18.54 0.98 15.99
N GLN A 124 19.43 1.26 15.03
CA GLN A 124 19.17 2.19 13.94
C GLN A 124 18.37 1.56 12.80
N ILE A 125 18.25 0.22 12.75
CA ILE A 125 17.50 -0.48 11.69
C ILE A 125 16.02 -0.15 11.83
N ALA A 126 15.52 0.68 10.90
CA ALA A 126 14.12 1.05 10.78
C ALA A 126 13.34 0.05 9.92
N ALA A 127 13.98 -0.55 8.91
CA ALA A 127 13.37 -1.54 8.04
C ALA A 127 14.42 -2.47 7.43
N LEU A 128 13.94 -3.58 6.89
CA LEU A 128 14.69 -4.51 6.08
C LEU A 128 14.08 -4.53 4.68
N ILE A 129 14.94 -4.51 3.66
CA ILE A 129 14.56 -4.75 2.28
C ILE A 129 15.14 -6.12 1.90
N ILE A 130 14.25 -7.03 1.50
CA ILE A 130 14.58 -8.42 1.18
C ILE A 130 14.45 -8.60 -0.32
N VAL A 131 15.54 -8.96 -0.99
CA VAL A 131 15.53 -9.29 -2.41
C VAL A 131 15.61 -10.81 -2.54
N ILE A 132 14.61 -11.41 -3.18
CA ILE A 132 14.61 -12.83 -3.56
C ILE A 132 14.57 -12.89 -5.07
N GLY A 133 15.55 -13.53 -5.69
CA GLY A 133 15.58 -13.56 -7.14
C GLY A 133 16.81 -14.20 -7.73
N ASN A 134 16.94 -14.02 -9.03
CA ASN A 134 18.05 -14.47 -9.85
C ASN A 134 18.53 -13.32 -10.75
N GLU A 135 19.41 -13.64 -11.71
CA GLU A 135 19.97 -12.65 -12.63
C GLU A 135 18.91 -11.90 -13.47
N ASN A 136 17.71 -12.46 -13.61
CA ASN A 136 16.67 -11.94 -14.51
C ASN A 136 15.44 -11.38 -13.80
N ARG A 137 15.07 -11.94 -12.65
CA ARG A 137 13.81 -11.60 -11.96
C ARG A 137 14.05 -11.48 -10.46
N ASN A 138 13.59 -10.37 -9.90
CA ASN A 138 13.72 -10.06 -8.47
C ASN A 138 12.36 -9.71 -7.86
N LEU A 139 12.06 -10.38 -6.76
CA LEU A 139 10.97 -10.06 -5.87
C LEU A 139 11.56 -9.32 -4.67
N ILE A 140 11.22 -8.03 -4.54
CA ILE A 140 11.79 -7.19 -3.49
C ILE A 140 10.71 -6.84 -2.47
N MET A 141 10.91 -7.18 -1.20
CA MET A 141 9.93 -6.97 -0.15
C MET A 141 10.40 -5.89 0.81
N TYR A 142 9.48 -5.01 1.22
CA TYR A 142 9.71 -4.08 2.32
C TYR A 142 9.16 -4.66 3.63
N LYS A 143 10.03 -4.73 4.63
CA LYS A 143 9.72 -5.16 5.99
C LYS A 143 10.07 -4.07 6.99
N GLN A 144 9.06 -3.44 7.58
CA GLN A 144 9.24 -2.54 8.71
C GLN A 144 9.81 -3.29 9.92
N GLN A 145 10.87 -2.75 10.51
CA GLN A 145 11.42 -3.26 11.75
C GLN A 145 10.84 -2.46 12.92
N TYR A 146 10.33 -3.18 13.93
CA TYR A 146 9.79 -2.58 15.14
C TYR A 146 10.78 -2.73 16.31
N PRO A 147 10.81 -1.78 17.26
CA PRO A 147 11.74 -1.83 18.40
C PRO A 147 11.67 -3.13 19.23
N VAL A 148 10.50 -3.79 19.27
CA VAL A 148 10.31 -5.07 19.97
C VAL A 148 11.05 -6.24 19.32
N SER A 149 11.45 -6.09 18.07
CA SER A 149 12.21 -7.09 17.31
C SER A 149 13.72 -6.96 17.53
N LEU A 150 14.16 -6.00 18.34
CA LEU A 150 15.53 -5.87 18.79
C LEU A 150 15.64 -6.17 20.28
N LEU A 151 16.44 -7.16 20.63
CA LEU A 151 16.76 -7.46 22.02
C LEU A 151 18.12 -6.84 22.34
N ASN A 152 18.09 -5.69 23.02
CA ASN A 152 19.29 -4.93 23.41
C ASN A 152 19.95 -5.51 24.66
N ARG A 153 21.28 -5.44 24.70
CA ARG A 153 22.14 -5.80 25.85
C ARG A 153 21.83 -5.08 27.18
N ASP A 154 21.13 -3.94 27.12
CA ASP A 154 20.73 -3.14 28.29
C ASP A 154 19.64 -3.83 29.13
N ARG A 155 18.93 -4.79 28.54
CA ARG A 155 17.99 -5.65 29.27
C ARG A 155 18.74 -6.89 29.76
N TYR A 156 18.47 -7.32 30.99
CA TYR A 156 19.13 -8.48 31.59
C TYR A 156 18.65 -9.78 30.93
N MET A 157 19.28 -10.13 29.81
CA MET A 157 18.98 -11.35 29.05
C MET A 157 19.77 -12.53 29.61
N LEU A 158 19.13 -13.69 29.68
CA LEU A 158 19.74 -14.91 30.19
C LEU A 158 19.74 -15.99 29.11
N THR A 159 20.87 -16.66 28.92
CA THR A 159 21.01 -17.84 28.05
C THR A 159 21.40 -19.06 28.89
N PRO A 160 20.86 -20.27 28.60
CA PRO A 160 21.18 -21.47 29.36
C PRO A 160 22.58 -22.00 29.04
N ILE A 161 23.25 -22.52 30.05
CA ILE A 161 24.45 -23.36 29.92
C ILE A 161 24.00 -24.79 30.26
N LEU A 162 23.65 -25.56 29.22
CA LEU A 162 22.97 -26.86 29.37
C LEU A 162 23.74 -27.86 30.24
N HIS A 163 25.07 -27.91 30.09
CA HIS A 163 25.91 -28.86 30.83
C HIS A 163 26.11 -28.49 32.31
N GLU A 164 25.89 -27.23 32.68
CA GLU A 164 25.98 -26.74 34.08
C GLU A 164 24.60 -26.52 34.71
N ASN A 165 23.52 -26.76 33.97
CA ASN A 165 22.13 -26.51 34.37
C ASN A 165 21.92 -25.13 35.05
N ARG A 166 22.52 -24.08 34.47
CA ARG A 166 22.40 -22.70 34.98
C ARG A 166 22.18 -21.68 33.88
N LEU A 167 21.78 -20.48 34.29
CA LEU A 167 21.64 -19.32 33.41
C LEU A 167 22.88 -18.41 33.48
N LYS A 168 23.25 -17.83 32.35
CA LYS A 168 24.32 -16.84 32.19
C LYS A 168 23.75 -15.60 31.51
N ARG A 169 24.29 -14.42 31.83
CA ARG A 169 23.96 -13.20 31.09
C ARG A 169 24.34 -13.35 29.61
N PHE A 170 23.40 -13.06 28.73
CA PHE A 170 23.63 -12.87 27.31
C PHE A 170 23.95 -11.40 27.06
N ASP A 171 25.08 -11.11 26.43
CA ASP A 171 25.65 -9.76 26.34
C ASP A 171 25.90 -9.32 24.90
N GLN A 172 25.03 -9.75 23.99
CA GLN A 172 25.03 -9.37 22.58
C GLN A 172 23.64 -8.88 22.18
N ASP A 173 23.59 -7.97 21.21
CA ASP A 173 22.31 -7.51 20.64
C ASP A 173 21.79 -8.57 19.65
N ILE A 174 20.50 -8.90 19.72
CA ILE A 174 19.87 -9.88 18.81
C ILE A 174 18.87 -9.17 17.88
N LEU A 175 19.10 -9.26 16.58
CA LEU A 175 18.12 -8.89 15.57
C LEU A 175 17.15 -10.06 15.34
N ARG A 176 15.91 -9.91 15.80
CA ARG A 176 14.84 -10.86 15.47
C ARG A 176 14.24 -10.47 14.11
N VAL A 177 14.29 -11.40 13.17
CA VAL A 177 13.61 -11.28 11.88
C VAL A 177 12.46 -12.28 11.85
N ASP A 178 11.22 -11.78 11.81
CA ASP A 178 10.07 -12.59 11.44
C ASP A 178 9.81 -12.50 9.92
N PHE A 179 9.08 -13.44 9.34
CA PHE A 179 8.85 -13.48 7.90
C PHE A 179 7.73 -12.56 7.41
N ASN A 180 7.18 -11.65 8.22
CA ASN A 180 6.21 -10.69 7.70
C ASN A 180 6.87 -9.62 6.80
N TYR A 181 6.06 -9.05 5.91
CA TYR A 181 6.41 -7.91 5.05
C TYR A 181 5.13 -7.10 4.78
N GLN A 182 5.27 -5.82 4.41
CA GLN A 182 4.11 -4.93 4.24
C GLN A 182 3.72 -4.74 2.77
N PHE A 183 4.68 -4.57 1.88
CA PHE A 183 4.47 -4.47 0.44
C PHE A 183 5.69 -5.02 -0.31
N PHE A 184 5.54 -5.27 -1.61
CA PHE A 184 6.61 -5.83 -2.44
C PHE A 184 6.62 -5.23 -3.83
N LEU A 185 7.78 -5.19 -4.46
CA LEU A 185 8.02 -4.82 -5.85
C LEU A 185 8.15 -6.09 -6.69
N TRP A 186 7.44 -6.10 -7.82
CA TRP A 186 7.54 -7.14 -8.84
C TRP A 186 7.37 -6.52 -10.23
N ASN A 187 8.35 -6.73 -11.12
CA ASN A 187 8.37 -6.15 -12.48
C ASN A 187 8.06 -4.63 -12.48
N ASP A 188 8.82 -3.87 -11.68
CA ASP A 188 8.71 -2.40 -11.52
C ASP A 188 7.39 -1.86 -10.95
N VAL A 189 6.50 -2.77 -10.52
CA VAL A 189 5.21 -2.42 -9.92
C VAL A 189 5.19 -2.80 -8.43
N VAL A 190 4.78 -1.86 -7.58
CA VAL A 190 4.62 -2.09 -6.14
C VAL A 190 3.23 -2.63 -5.85
N TYR A 191 3.17 -3.74 -5.11
CA TYR A 191 1.96 -4.42 -4.70
C TYR A 191 1.74 -4.35 -3.19
N ILE A 192 0.50 -4.12 -2.80
CA ILE A 192 0.10 -3.79 -1.43
C ILE A 192 -1.06 -4.70 -1.02
N SER A 193 -0.88 -5.44 0.06
CA SER A 193 -1.94 -6.28 0.65
C SER A 193 -2.71 -5.58 1.77
N ASP A 194 -2.09 -4.59 2.41
CA ASP A 194 -2.61 -3.90 3.59
C ASP A 194 -2.34 -2.39 3.43
N ILE A 195 -3.36 -1.69 2.93
CA ILE A 195 -3.30 -0.25 2.67
C ILE A 195 -3.05 0.52 3.97
N GLU A 196 -3.73 0.16 5.07
CA GLU A 196 -3.59 0.89 6.33
C GLU A 196 -2.16 0.83 6.89
N LYS A 197 -1.51 -0.34 6.81
CA LYS A 197 -0.10 -0.45 7.22
C LYS A 197 0.83 0.29 6.28
N MET A 198 0.62 0.17 4.98
CA MET A 198 1.41 0.88 3.98
C MET A 198 1.33 2.40 4.19
N GLU A 199 0.12 2.94 4.39
CA GLU A 199 -0.11 4.37 4.57
C GLU A 199 0.63 4.92 5.80
N LYS A 200 0.59 4.17 6.90
CA LYS A 200 1.31 4.53 8.14
C LYS A 200 2.82 4.52 7.96
N ILE A 201 3.36 3.55 7.21
CA ILE A 201 4.80 3.41 6.98
C ILE A 201 5.31 4.51 6.05
N CYS A 202 4.55 4.81 4.99
CA CYS A 202 4.93 5.72 3.93
C CYS A 202 4.52 7.18 4.20
N SER A 203 3.97 7.49 5.38
CA SER A 203 3.40 8.81 5.71
C SER A 203 2.47 9.35 4.61
N PHE A 204 1.60 8.49 4.11
CA PHE A 204 0.88 8.66 2.84
C PHE A 204 -0.19 9.77 2.82
N HIS A 205 -0.38 10.44 3.95
CA HIS A 205 -1.39 11.47 4.13
C HIS A 205 -1.27 12.58 3.09
N ASP A 206 -0.06 13.07 2.85
CA ASP A 206 0.16 14.23 1.97
C ASP A 206 -0.05 13.86 0.49
N ILE A 207 0.34 12.64 0.11
CA ILE A 207 0.13 12.10 -1.25
C ILE A 207 -1.37 12.02 -1.55
N VAL A 208 -2.18 11.50 -0.61
CA VAL A 208 -3.64 11.41 -0.77
C VAL A 208 -4.26 12.80 -0.91
N ILE A 209 -3.80 13.78 -0.11
CA ILE A 209 -4.28 15.16 -0.20
C ILE A 209 -3.91 15.79 -1.55
N ASN A 210 -2.69 15.59 -2.04
CA ASN A 210 -2.26 16.12 -3.34
C ASN A 210 -3.08 15.54 -4.50
N GLU A 211 -3.37 14.24 -4.46
CA GLU A 211 -4.24 13.57 -5.45
C GLU A 211 -5.69 14.03 -5.34
N ALA A 212 -6.20 14.25 -4.13
CA ALA A 212 -7.54 14.80 -3.90
C ALA A 212 -7.65 16.24 -4.44
N ARG A 213 -6.62 17.08 -4.25
CA ARG A 213 -6.56 18.44 -4.84
C ARG A 213 -6.61 18.41 -6.36
N THR A 214 -5.88 17.49 -6.97
CA THR A 214 -5.93 17.27 -8.43
C THR A 214 -7.34 16.89 -8.88
N SER A 215 -8.03 16.06 -8.10
CA SER A 215 -9.42 15.68 -8.36
C SER A 215 -10.39 16.86 -8.24
N ILE A 216 -10.19 17.74 -7.24
CA ILE A 216 -10.97 18.97 -7.05
C ILE A 216 -10.80 19.91 -8.25
N GLN A 217 -9.57 20.11 -8.73
CA GLN A 217 -9.32 20.92 -9.94
C GLN A 217 -10.09 20.39 -11.15
N LYS A 218 -10.17 19.06 -11.32
CA LYS A 218 -10.94 18.45 -12.40
C LYS A 218 -12.45 18.61 -12.24
N ILE A 219 -12.96 18.68 -11.01
CA ILE A 219 -14.36 19.00 -10.73
C ILE A 219 -14.63 20.49 -10.99
N GLU A 220 -13.67 21.37 -10.70
CA GLU A 220 -13.75 22.80 -11.00
C GLU A 220 -13.83 23.06 -12.51
N GLU A 221 -13.03 22.35 -13.31
CA GLU A 221 -13.02 22.47 -14.78
C GLU A 221 -14.40 22.21 -15.40
N ILE A 222 -15.20 21.30 -14.84
CA ILE A 222 -16.56 21.04 -15.34
C ILE A 222 -17.60 22.03 -14.80
N ASN A 223 -17.25 22.89 -13.84
CA ASN A 223 -18.10 23.97 -13.32
C ASN A 223 -19.49 23.51 -12.85
N ILE A 224 -19.57 22.34 -12.20
CA ILE A 224 -20.83 21.74 -11.72
C ILE A 224 -21.21 22.17 -10.29
N LEU A 225 -20.29 22.84 -9.58
CA LEU A 225 -20.48 23.33 -8.20
C LEU A 225 -20.53 24.85 -8.18
N ASP A 226 -21.37 25.40 -7.32
CA ASP A 226 -21.46 26.85 -7.09
C ASP A 226 -20.20 27.40 -6.40
N ASN A 227 -19.71 26.68 -5.39
CA ASN A 227 -18.47 26.97 -4.68
C ASN A 227 -17.64 25.70 -4.53
N ILE A 228 -16.46 25.65 -5.14
CA ILE A 228 -15.55 24.50 -5.08
C ILE A 228 -14.79 24.40 -3.75
N GLU A 229 -14.57 25.54 -3.08
CA GLU A 229 -13.75 25.62 -1.85
C GLU A 229 -14.31 24.77 -0.71
N VAL A 230 -15.62 24.53 -0.71
CA VAL A 230 -16.28 23.64 0.26
C VAL A 230 -15.73 22.21 0.26
N LEU A 231 -15.12 21.76 -0.85
CA LEU A 231 -14.42 20.47 -0.93
C LEU A 231 -13.00 20.54 -0.37
N ASN A 232 -12.30 21.67 -0.58
CA ASN A 232 -10.96 21.89 -0.03
C ASN A 232 -10.98 21.87 1.51
N ASP A 233 -12.03 22.46 2.11
CA ASP A 233 -12.23 22.51 3.57
C ASP A 233 -12.32 21.12 4.24
N GLU A 234 -12.60 20.05 3.49
CA GLU A 234 -12.74 18.69 4.02
C GLU A 234 -11.52 17.80 3.75
N LEU A 235 -10.45 18.33 3.15
CA LEU A 235 -9.26 17.55 2.80
C LEU A 235 -8.50 16.99 4.02
N ASP A 236 -8.62 17.63 5.18
CA ASP A 236 -8.07 17.12 6.45
C ASP A 236 -8.69 15.78 6.87
N ASN A 237 -9.87 15.45 6.35
CA ASN A 237 -10.49 14.15 6.55
C ASN A 237 -10.00 13.16 5.49
N ILE A 238 -9.04 12.32 5.86
CA ILE A 238 -8.41 11.36 4.95
C ILE A 238 -9.41 10.43 4.23
N THR A 239 -10.50 10.05 4.90
CA THR A 239 -11.55 9.21 4.30
C THR A 239 -12.28 9.96 3.19
N PHE A 240 -12.49 11.27 3.37
CA PHE A 240 -13.09 12.12 2.36
C PHE A 240 -12.13 12.38 1.20
N ALA A 241 -10.87 12.71 1.50
CA ALA A 241 -9.82 12.88 0.50
C ALA A 241 -9.66 11.64 -0.39
N ARG A 242 -9.65 10.43 0.20
CA ARG A 242 -9.58 9.17 -0.55
C ARG A 242 -10.77 8.98 -1.50
N LYS A 243 -11.99 9.33 -1.07
CA LYS A 243 -13.17 9.26 -1.94
C LYS A 243 -13.08 10.26 -3.09
N LEU A 244 -12.45 11.42 -2.90
CA LEU A 244 -12.21 12.40 -3.97
C LEU A 244 -11.21 11.87 -5.01
N THR A 245 -10.12 11.23 -4.59
CA THR A 245 -9.11 10.65 -5.50
C THR A 245 -9.73 9.70 -6.54
N ARG A 246 -10.74 8.93 -6.13
CA ARG A 246 -11.48 8.00 -7.01
C ARG A 246 -12.27 8.71 -8.11
N ILE A 247 -12.79 9.90 -7.85
CA ILE A 247 -13.64 10.64 -8.79
C ILE A 247 -12.90 10.95 -10.08
N TYR A 248 -11.57 11.11 -10.05
CA TYR A 248 -10.77 11.40 -11.23
C TYR A 248 -10.12 10.14 -11.84
N LYS A 249 -9.32 9.39 -11.06
CA LYS A 249 -8.45 8.32 -11.61
C LYS A 249 -9.22 7.11 -12.17
N ASP A 250 -10.45 6.85 -11.71
CA ASP A 250 -11.33 5.78 -12.24
C ASP A 250 -12.78 6.27 -12.48
N SER A 251 -12.93 7.52 -12.93
CA SER A 251 -14.26 8.08 -13.09
C SER A 251 -15.11 7.36 -14.13
N LYS A 252 -16.36 7.03 -13.77
CA LYS A 252 -17.43 6.70 -14.72
C LYS A 252 -18.28 7.92 -15.06
N VAL A 253 -18.21 8.98 -14.25
CA VAL A 253 -19.06 10.17 -14.36
C VAL A 253 -18.29 11.36 -14.93
N LEU A 254 -17.20 11.76 -14.26
CA LEU A 254 -16.39 12.92 -14.64
C LEU A 254 -15.82 12.75 -16.05
N GLY A 255 -16.06 13.72 -16.92
CA GLY A 255 -15.60 13.73 -18.31
C GLY A 255 -16.34 12.75 -19.25
N LYS A 256 -17.26 11.92 -18.74
CA LYS A 256 -18.01 10.92 -19.53
C LYS A 256 -19.51 11.22 -19.59
N VAL A 257 -20.05 11.85 -18.56
CA VAL A 257 -21.46 12.22 -18.44
C VAL A 257 -21.58 13.74 -18.43
N SER A 258 -22.53 14.28 -19.20
CA SER A 258 -22.78 15.73 -19.22
C SER A 258 -23.35 16.25 -17.89
N ASN A 259 -23.03 17.49 -17.52
CA ASN A 259 -23.55 18.11 -16.30
C ASN A 259 -25.08 18.08 -16.23
N GLN A 260 -25.75 18.34 -17.36
CA GLN A 260 -27.20 18.29 -17.41
C GLN A 260 -27.73 16.89 -17.06
N ALA A 261 -27.13 15.83 -17.60
CA ALA A 261 -27.53 14.46 -17.27
C ALA A 261 -27.27 14.12 -15.80
N ILE A 262 -26.17 14.59 -15.21
CA ILE A 262 -25.87 14.41 -13.77
C ILE A 262 -26.95 15.08 -12.92
N ILE A 263 -27.32 16.32 -13.25
CA ILE A 263 -28.35 17.08 -12.54
C ILE A 263 -29.72 16.40 -12.70
N GLU A 264 -30.11 16.03 -13.93
CA GLU A 264 -31.37 15.33 -14.19
C GLU A 264 -31.47 14.00 -13.42
N PHE A 265 -30.38 13.25 -13.36
CA PHE A 265 -30.30 12.04 -12.57
C PHE A 265 -30.54 12.32 -11.09
N SER A 266 -29.90 13.36 -10.53
CA SER A 266 -30.07 13.75 -9.12
C SER A 266 -31.51 14.15 -8.77
N LEU A 267 -32.28 14.66 -9.74
CA LEU A 267 -33.68 15.05 -9.53
C LEU A 267 -34.66 13.87 -9.64
N ARG A 268 -34.31 12.82 -10.40
CA ARG A 268 -35.20 11.69 -10.68
C ARG A 268 -34.97 10.50 -9.75
N HIS A 269 -33.72 10.19 -9.44
CA HIS A 269 -33.34 8.96 -8.75
C HIS A 269 -33.83 8.95 -7.29
N HIS A 270 -34.36 7.81 -6.81
CA HIS A 270 -35.05 7.76 -5.50
C HIS A 270 -34.16 8.11 -4.32
N TYR A 271 -32.87 7.81 -4.41
CA TYR A 271 -31.89 8.13 -3.38
C TYR A 271 -31.93 9.60 -2.94
N PHE A 272 -32.07 10.52 -3.90
CA PHE A 272 -32.04 11.96 -3.63
C PHE A 272 -33.36 12.50 -3.09
N LYS A 273 -34.44 11.70 -3.06
CA LYS A 273 -35.67 12.06 -2.33
C LYS A 273 -35.41 12.14 -0.83
N ASN A 274 -34.56 11.24 -0.30
CA ASN A 274 -34.16 11.22 1.11
C ASN A 274 -32.85 11.99 1.37
N ASN A 275 -32.08 12.26 0.32
CA ASN A 275 -30.79 12.93 0.38
C ASN A 275 -30.71 14.03 -0.70
N PRO A 276 -31.53 15.09 -0.63
CA PRO A 276 -31.61 16.07 -1.68
C PRO A 276 -30.32 16.88 -1.79
N LEU A 277 -29.85 17.08 -3.02
CA LEU A 277 -28.81 18.05 -3.35
C LEU A 277 -29.48 19.35 -3.79
N LYS A 278 -29.11 20.46 -3.13
CA LYS A 278 -29.61 21.77 -3.52
C LYS A 278 -28.97 22.21 -4.84
N LEU A 279 -29.73 22.94 -5.64
CA LEU A 279 -29.27 23.57 -6.86
C LEU A 279 -29.32 25.09 -6.74
N THR A 280 -28.54 25.78 -7.56
CA THR A 280 -28.65 27.23 -7.79
C THR A 280 -30.02 27.62 -8.36
N GLU A 281 -30.38 28.90 -8.31
CA GLU A 281 -31.64 29.41 -8.88
C GLU A 281 -31.77 29.08 -10.37
N SER A 282 -30.65 29.13 -11.11
CA SER A 282 -30.53 28.75 -12.52
C SER A 282 -30.60 27.23 -12.76
N LYS A 283 -30.56 26.41 -11.71
CA LYS A 283 -30.62 24.93 -11.75
C LYS A 283 -29.53 24.26 -12.57
N ASP A 284 -28.37 24.87 -12.65
CA ASP A 284 -27.21 24.42 -13.44
C ASP A 284 -26.02 23.97 -12.58
N LYS A 285 -26.04 24.25 -11.27
CA LYS A 285 -24.96 23.88 -10.34
C LYS A 285 -25.49 23.38 -9.01
N PHE A 286 -24.71 22.54 -8.33
CA PHE A 286 -25.01 22.09 -6.97
C PHE A 286 -24.45 23.03 -5.90
N ILE A 287 -25.20 23.15 -4.80
CA ILE A 287 -24.81 23.90 -3.59
C ILE A 287 -24.56 22.89 -2.47
N LEU A 288 -23.36 22.89 -1.88
CA LEU A 288 -22.91 21.91 -0.89
C LEU A 288 -22.68 22.53 0.50
N ASP A 289 -23.75 23.00 1.14
CA ASP A 289 -23.68 23.70 2.45
C ASP A 289 -23.34 22.79 3.64
N THR A 290 -23.60 21.49 3.52
CA THR A 290 -23.55 20.55 4.66
C THR A 290 -22.61 19.38 4.39
N LYS A 291 -22.06 18.78 5.45
CA LYS A 291 -21.28 17.55 5.34
C LYS A 291 -22.05 16.43 4.62
N LYS A 292 -23.37 16.33 4.87
CA LYS A 292 -24.25 15.35 4.20
C LYS A 292 -24.33 15.60 2.70
N SER A 293 -24.51 16.86 2.26
CA SER A 293 -24.54 17.19 0.82
C SER A 293 -23.19 16.93 0.14
N LYS A 294 -22.07 17.21 0.80
CA LYS A 294 -20.72 16.90 0.27
C LYS A 294 -20.55 15.39 0.05
N GLU A 295 -20.88 14.58 1.07
CA GLU A 295 -20.86 13.12 0.98
C GLU A 295 -21.80 12.58 -0.13
N THR A 296 -23.02 13.11 -0.23
CA THR A 296 -23.98 12.72 -1.27
C THR A 296 -23.51 13.08 -2.68
N PHE A 297 -22.88 14.24 -2.85
CA PHE A 297 -22.28 14.63 -4.13
C PHE A 297 -21.13 13.70 -4.54
N ILE A 298 -20.25 13.34 -3.58
CA ILE A 298 -19.18 12.38 -3.85
C ILE A 298 -19.73 11.02 -4.29
N LYS A 299 -20.77 10.50 -3.63
CA LYS A 299 -21.40 9.23 -4.03
C LYS A 299 -21.95 9.27 -5.45
N LEU A 300 -22.56 10.40 -5.82
CA LEU A 300 -23.03 10.64 -7.19
C LEU A 300 -21.86 10.61 -8.18
N MET A 301 -20.78 11.32 -7.90
CA MET A 301 -19.62 11.43 -8.81
C MET A 301 -18.78 10.15 -8.88
N ASN A 302 -18.78 9.32 -7.83
CA ASN A 302 -18.13 8.01 -7.81
C ASN A 302 -18.99 6.88 -8.40
N ASP A 303 -20.18 7.19 -8.93
CA ASP A 303 -21.12 6.21 -9.51
C ASP A 303 -21.62 5.17 -8.49
N ASP A 304 -21.75 5.54 -7.21
CA ASP A 304 -22.06 4.59 -6.12
C ASP A 304 -23.53 4.15 -6.07
N LEU A 305 -24.38 4.73 -6.91
CA LEU A 305 -25.83 4.48 -6.94
C LEU A 305 -26.17 3.56 -8.11
N LEU A 306 -26.56 2.32 -7.80
CA LEU A 306 -26.91 1.32 -8.81
C LEU A 306 -28.39 0.96 -8.72
N THR A 307 -29.05 0.84 -9.87
CA THR A 307 -30.44 0.35 -9.97
C THR A 307 -30.47 -1.03 -10.60
N SER A 308 -31.10 -1.99 -9.92
CA SER A 308 -31.37 -3.32 -10.49
C SER A 308 -32.41 -3.20 -11.60
N GLN A 309 -32.05 -3.62 -12.82
CA GLN A 309 -32.99 -3.64 -13.95
C GLN A 309 -34.13 -4.65 -13.76
N LEU A 310 -33.93 -5.68 -12.93
CA LEU A 310 -34.94 -6.72 -12.70
C LEU A 310 -36.01 -6.27 -11.70
N THR A 311 -35.58 -5.59 -10.63
CA THR A 311 -36.45 -5.23 -9.49
C THR A 311 -36.73 -3.74 -9.39
N ASN A 312 -36.08 -2.91 -10.20
CA ASN A 312 -36.07 -1.44 -10.11
C ASN A 312 -35.75 -0.93 -8.69
N SER A 313 -34.98 -1.72 -7.94
CA SER A 313 -34.52 -1.38 -6.60
C SER A 313 -33.17 -0.68 -6.67
N ASP A 314 -33.00 0.34 -5.84
CA ASP A 314 -31.78 1.14 -5.78
C ASP A 314 -30.86 0.65 -4.65
N TYR A 315 -29.56 0.63 -4.93
CA TYR A 315 -28.53 0.15 -4.03
C TYR A 315 -27.38 1.14 -3.98
N GLU A 316 -26.75 1.25 -2.81
CA GLU A 316 -25.41 1.82 -2.71
C GLU A 316 -24.39 0.70 -2.89
N SER A 317 -23.45 0.87 -3.83
CA SER A 317 -22.37 -0.07 -4.05
C SER A 317 -21.03 0.56 -3.70
N LEU A 318 -20.43 0.07 -2.62
CA LEU A 318 -19.13 0.52 -2.15
C LEU A 318 -17.98 -0.04 -3.00
N ALA A 319 -18.21 -1.19 -3.66
CA ALA A 319 -17.19 -1.99 -4.30
C ALA A 319 -17.71 -2.62 -5.58
N LYS A 320 -17.06 -2.37 -6.72
CA LYS A 320 -17.59 -2.69 -8.06
C LYS A 320 -16.60 -3.54 -8.85
N ASN A 321 -17.11 -4.55 -9.55
CA ASN A 321 -16.33 -5.28 -10.55
C ASN A 321 -16.82 -4.82 -11.92
N ASN A 322 -15.88 -4.51 -12.81
CA ASN A 322 -16.22 -4.41 -14.22
C ASN A 322 -16.41 -5.85 -14.76
N LEU A 323 -17.42 -6.04 -15.61
CA LEU A 323 -17.67 -7.31 -16.29
C LEU A 323 -16.82 -7.46 -17.55
#